data_AF-A0A967EHK6-F1
#
_entry.id   AF-A0A967EHK6-F1
#
_cell.length_a   1.000
_cell.length_b   1.000
_cell.length_c   1.000
_cell.angle_alpha   90.00
_cell.angle_beta   90.00
_cell.angle_gamma   90.00
#
_symmetry.space_group_name_H-M   'P 1'
#
loop_
_entity.id
_entity.type
_entity.pdbx_description
1 polymer ?
#
loop_
_entity_poly.entity_id
_entity_poly.type
_entity_poly.pdbx_seq_one_letter_code
_entity_poly.pdbx_strand_id
1 'polypeptide(L)'
;MNCPAGDLIADYVEGMLAPAQETALERHLVACHACRTQVSAERELLGRLRAMPAPGAGHQHLVAGLMSLAPSGPPPRPEPQRRVPLPKAVTGPIPVTLDSRAPAQYVSARRSVGLAAVAAVGCLAAVAAAHVPLQSTTPAPSTERRVVVNHQTQPPGPRMMSFTQVGPISAKNRP
;
A
#
# COMPACT_ATOMS: atom_id res chain seq x y z
N MET A 1 -2.76 22.62 -7.54
CA MET A 1 -2.41 21.26 -8.02
C MET A 1 -3.23 20.28 -7.21
N ASN A 2 -3.97 19.38 -7.85
CA ASN A 2 -4.77 18.39 -7.13
C ASN A 2 -3.85 17.30 -6.58
N CYS A 3 -4.03 16.93 -5.31
CA CYS A 3 -3.28 15.83 -4.71
C CYS A 3 -3.75 14.50 -5.31
N PRO A 4 -2.84 13.51 -5.49
CA PRO A 4 -3.20 12.17 -5.92
C PRO A 4 -4.11 11.48 -4.90
N ALA A 5 -4.85 10.48 -5.35
CA ALA A 5 -5.63 9.62 -4.47
C ALA A 5 -4.71 8.90 -3.46
N GLY A 6 -5.24 8.60 -2.27
CA GLY A 6 -4.48 7.94 -1.20
C GLY A 6 -3.93 6.57 -1.58
N ASP A 7 -4.66 5.82 -2.42
CA ASP A 7 -4.26 4.47 -2.84
C ASP A 7 -2.93 4.48 -3.61
N LEU A 8 -2.68 5.51 -4.44
CA LEU A 8 -1.41 5.67 -5.16
C LEU A 8 -0.21 5.89 -4.22
N ILE A 9 -0.44 6.48 -3.04
CA ILE A 9 0.63 6.68 -2.05
C ILE A 9 0.96 5.36 -1.36
N ALA A 10 -0.03 4.53 -1.06
CA ALA A 10 0.20 3.18 -0.54
C ALA A 10 0.98 2.32 -1.55
N ASP A 11 0.54 2.28 -2.81
CA ASP A 11 1.22 1.55 -3.89
C ASP A 11 2.66 2.04 -4.10
N TYR A 12 2.92 3.35 -3.98
CA TYR A 12 4.27 3.91 -4.05
C TYR A 12 5.17 3.42 -2.93
N VAL A 13 4.67 3.40 -1.70
CA VAL A 13 5.46 3.00 -0.53
C VAL A 13 5.73 1.48 -0.54
N GLU A 14 4.81 0.70 -1.08
CA GLU A 14 4.97 -0.75 -1.27
C GLU A 14 5.81 -1.12 -2.50
N GLY A 15 6.10 -0.16 -3.39
CA GLY A 15 6.87 -0.40 -4.62
C GLY A 15 6.08 -1.13 -5.70
N MET A 16 4.75 -0.96 -5.73
CA MET A 16 3.84 -1.62 -6.67
C MET A 16 3.44 -0.74 -7.87
N LEU A 17 3.83 0.53 -7.88
CA LEU A 17 3.52 1.43 -9.00
C LEU A 17 4.28 1.08 -10.27
N ALA A 18 3.64 1.29 -11.42
CA ALA A 18 4.35 1.24 -12.70
C ALA A 18 5.36 2.40 -12.80
N PRO A 19 6.51 2.23 -13.50
CA PRO A 19 7.57 3.25 -13.55
C PRO A 19 7.08 4.65 -13.99
N ALA A 20 6.13 4.70 -14.94
CA ALA A 20 5.56 5.97 -15.40
C ALA A 20 4.76 6.71 -14.31
N GLN A 21 4.04 5.96 -13.46
CA GLN A 21 3.27 6.52 -12.35
C GLN A 21 4.19 6.95 -11.21
N GLU A 22 5.24 6.17 -10.93
CA GLU A 22 6.28 6.50 -9.95
C GLU A 22 6.94 7.84 -10.29
N THR A 23 7.45 8.02 -11.51
CA THR A 23 8.06 9.30 -11.94
C THR A 23 7.08 10.48 -11.91
N ALA A 24 5.78 10.25 -12.16
CA ALA A 24 4.77 11.29 -12.04
C ALA A 24 4.54 11.69 -10.58
N LEU A 25 4.46 10.71 -9.67
CA LEU A 25 4.30 10.95 -8.24
C LEU A 25 5.54 11.59 -7.62
N GLU A 26 6.75 11.17 -8.00
CA GLU A 26 8.00 11.79 -7.53
C GLU A 26 8.07 13.27 -7.87
N ARG A 27 7.72 13.65 -9.11
CA ARG A 27 7.60 15.06 -9.50
C ARG A 27 6.59 15.82 -8.65
N HIS A 28 5.48 15.18 -8.28
CA HIS A 28 4.50 15.78 -7.37
C HIS A 28 5.05 15.92 -5.94
N LEU A 29 5.77 14.92 -5.42
CA LEU A 29 6.37 14.95 -4.08
C LEU A 29 7.40 16.08 -3.92
N VAL A 30 8.13 16.43 -4.99
CA VAL A 30 9.03 17.59 -4.98
C VAL A 30 8.26 18.90 -4.72
N ALA A 31 7.07 19.04 -5.29
CA ALA A 31 6.27 20.26 -5.20
C ALA A 31 5.28 20.29 -4.01
N CYS A 32 4.88 19.14 -3.48
CA CYS A 32 3.79 19.03 -2.49
C CYS A 32 4.30 18.57 -1.12
N HIS A 33 4.30 19.46 -0.13
CA HIS A 33 4.67 19.11 1.25
C HIS A 33 3.68 18.11 1.89
N ALA A 34 2.37 18.28 1.68
CA ALA A 34 1.36 17.41 2.29
C ALA A 34 1.54 15.93 1.87
N CYS A 35 1.76 15.67 0.58
CA CYS A 35 2.01 14.31 0.09
C CYS A 35 3.33 13.73 0.61
N ARG A 36 4.38 14.54 0.79
CA ARG A 36 5.62 14.09 1.44
C ARG A 36 5.38 13.64 2.88
N THR A 37 4.62 14.41 3.65
CA THR A 37 4.26 14.05 5.02
C THR A 37 3.45 12.75 5.06
N GLN A 38 2.54 12.55 4.11
CA GLN A 38 1.75 11.32 4.01
C GLN A 38 2.63 10.10 3.68
N VAL A 39 3.56 10.22 2.72
CA VAL A 39 4.53 9.15 2.41
C VAL A 39 5.39 8.80 3.63
N SER A 40 5.86 9.79 4.39
CA SER A 40 6.63 9.51 5.61
C SER A 40 5.81 8.80 6.68
N ALA A 41 4.55 9.20 6.89
CA ALA A 41 3.66 8.56 7.86
C ALA A 41 3.36 7.10 7.48
N GLU A 42 3.12 6.85 6.19
CA GLU A 42 2.88 5.49 5.68
C GLU A 42 4.12 4.59 5.84
N ARG A 43 5.31 5.11 5.51
CA ARG A 43 6.58 4.39 5.70
C ARG A 43 6.85 4.07 7.17
N GLU A 44 6.57 5.02 8.07
CA GLU A 44 6.70 4.81 9.51
C GLU A 44 5.74 3.71 10.00
N LEU A 45 4.47 3.77 9.57
CA LEU A 45 3.47 2.77 9.91
C LEU A 45 3.89 1.37 9.43
N LEU A 46 4.30 1.22 8.17
CA LEU A 46 4.80 -0.06 7.64
C LEU A 46 6.05 -0.53 8.38
N GLY A 47 6.96 0.39 8.74
CA GLY A 47 8.12 0.08 9.57
C GLY A 47 7.72 -0.51 10.92
N ARG A 48 6.75 0.10 11.60
CA ARG A 48 6.19 -0.41 12.87
C ARG A 48 5.53 -1.77 12.70
N LEU A 49 4.76 -1.96 11.62
CA LEU A 49 4.10 -3.23 11.33
C LEU A 49 5.10 -4.36 11.06
N ARG A 50 6.16 -4.07 10.30
CA ARG A 50 7.25 -5.03 10.01
C ARG A 50 8.13 -5.33 11.23
N ALA A 51 8.26 -4.37 12.15
CA ALA A 51 8.99 -4.55 13.40
C ALA A 51 8.21 -5.35 14.44
N MET A 52 6.90 -5.56 14.25
CA MET A 52 6.15 -6.45 15.12
C MET A 52 6.74 -7.86 14.99
N PRO A 53 7.08 -8.52 16.11
CA PRO A 53 7.57 -9.88 16.07
C PRO A 53 6.55 -10.73 15.31
N ALA A 54 7.02 -11.43 14.27
CA ALA A 54 6.21 -12.47 13.68
C ALA A 54 5.79 -13.41 14.82
N PRO A 55 4.50 -13.78 14.93
CA PRO A 55 4.09 -14.74 15.93
C PRO A 55 4.97 -15.97 15.75
N GLY A 56 5.77 -16.29 16.77
CA GLY A 56 6.74 -17.40 16.72
C GLY A 56 6.04 -18.75 16.58
N ALA A 57 6.66 -19.83 17.05
CA ALA A 57 6.07 -21.18 17.01
C ALA A 57 4.62 -21.29 17.57
N GLY A 58 4.15 -20.30 18.33
CA GLY A 58 2.75 -20.14 18.74
C GLY A 58 1.75 -19.88 17.60
N HIS A 59 2.17 -19.54 16.38
CA HIS A 59 1.24 -19.38 15.24
C HIS A 59 0.47 -20.68 14.97
N GLN A 60 1.13 -21.84 15.08
CA GLN A 60 0.46 -23.13 14.91
C GLN A 60 -0.61 -23.37 15.98
N HIS A 61 -0.37 -22.95 17.23
CA HIS A 61 -1.35 -23.07 18.30
C HIS A 61 -2.55 -22.14 18.10
N LEU A 62 -2.34 -20.93 17.59
CA LEU A 62 -3.44 -20.02 17.23
C LEU A 62 -4.27 -20.58 16.07
N VAL A 63 -3.62 -21.06 15.01
CA VAL A 63 -4.30 -21.70 13.87
C VAL A 63 -5.06 -22.94 14.32
N ALA A 64 -4.45 -23.80 15.13
CA ALA A 64 -5.11 -24.99 15.69
C ALA A 64 -6.30 -24.60 16.59
N GLY A 65 -6.17 -23.57 17.41
CA GLY A 65 -7.26 -23.04 18.23
C GLY A 65 -8.43 -22.52 17.39
N LEU A 66 -8.15 -21.75 16.33
CA LEU A 66 -9.17 -21.27 15.39
C LEU A 66 -9.85 -22.43 14.64
N MET A 67 -9.09 -23.43 14.21
CA MET A 67 -9.62 -24.63 13.56
C MET A 67 -10.45 -25.47 14.53
N SER A 68 -10.14 -25.46 15.83
CA SER A 68 -10.95 -26.13 16.86
C SER A 68 -12.27 -25.41 17.16
N LEU A 69 -12.36 -24.10 16.88
CA LEU A 69 -13.59 -23.32 17.03
C LEU A 69 -14.49 -23.38 15.78
N ALA A 70 -13.95 -23.82 14.64
CA ALA A 70 -14.76 -24.04 13.45
C ALA A 70 -15.79 -25.14 13.77
N PRO A 71 -17.11 -24.86 13.67
CA PRO A 71 -18.11 -25.87 13.99
C PRO A 71 -17.96 -27.04 13.02
N SER A 72 -17.63 -28.22 13.55
CA SER A 72 -17.50 -29.48 12.78
C SER A 72 -18.84 -30.02 12.26
N GLY A 73 -19.91 -29.24 12.40
CA GLY A 73 -21.25 -29.60 11.96
C GLY A 73 -21.44 -29.30 10.47
N PRO A 74 -22.37 -30.00 9.80
CA PRO A 74 -22.80 -29.60 8.46
C PRO A 74 -23.20 -28.12 8.48
N PRO A 75 -22.86 -27.34 7.42
CA PRO A 75 -23.25 -25.93 7.38
C PRO A 75 -24.75 -25.85 7.67
N PRO A 76 -25.20 -24.92 8.54
CA PRO A 76 -26.60 -24.77 8.82
C PRO A 76 -27.32 -24.68 7.47
N ARG A 77 -28.25 -25.62 7.21
CA ARG A 77 -29.09 -25.53 6.02
C ARG A 77 -29.65 -24.11 6.04
N PRO A 78 -29.59 -23.36 4.93
CA PRO A 78 -30.22 -22.05 4.88
C PRO A 78 -31.68 -22.27 5.24
N GLU A 79 -32.05 -21.90 6.47
CA GLU A 79 -33.44 -21.91 6.88
C GLU A 79 -34.18 -21.07 5.84
N PRO A 80 -35.31 -21.54 5.31
CA PRO A 80 -36.10 -20.73 4.41
C PRO A 80 -36.39 -19.44 5.14
N GLN A 81 -35.75 -18.36 4.69
CA GLN A 81 -35.86 -17.04 5.30
C GLN A 81 -37.34 -16.77 5.48
N ARG A 82 -37.80 -16.83 6.73
CA ARG A 82 -39.16 -16.49 7.09
C ARG A 82 -39.33 -15.08 6.57
N ARG A 83 -40.04 -14.94 5.44
CA ARG A 83 -40.22 -13.66 4.75
C ARG A 83 -40.76 -12.69 5.79
N VAL A 84 -39.90 -11.86 6.35
CA VAL A 84 -40.33 -10.72 7.14
C VAL A 84 -41.14 -9.89 6.15
N PRO A 85 -42.43 -9.61 6.42
CA PRO A 85 -43.24 -8.81 5.53
C PRO A 85 -42.50 -7.51 5.25
N LEU A 86 -42.10 -7.33 3.99
CA LEU A 86 -41.46 -6.11 3.51
C LEU A 86 -42.44 -4.96 3.81
N PRO A 87 -42.04 -3.91 4.55
CA PRO A 87 -42.88 -2.73 4.66
C PRO A 87 -43.19 -2.23 3.24
N LYS A 88 -44.48 -2.03 2.95
CA LYS A 88 -44.97 -1.57 1.64
C LYS A 88 -44.13 -0.38 1.18
N ALA A 89 -43.68 -0.46 -0.06
CA ALA A 89 -42.82 0.50 -0.73
C ALA A 89 -43.24 1.95 -0.42
N VAL A 90 -42.36 2.67 0.28
CA VAL A 90 -42.38 4.14 0.27
C VAL A 90 -41.75 4.52 -1.06
N THR A 91 -42.60 4.80 -2.05
CA THR A 91 -42.20 5.29 -3.38
C THR A 91 -41.76 6.75 -3.25
N GLY A 92 -40.54 6.96 -2.77
CA GLY A 92 -39.91 8.27 -2.71
C GLY A 92 -38.40 8.10 -2.52
N PRO A 93 -37.56 9.00 -3.05
CA PRO A 93 -36.14 9.00 -2.76
C PRO A 93 -35.97 9.32 -1.27
N ILE A 94 -35.78 8.29 -0.45
CA ILE A 94 -35.36 8.49 0.93
C ILE A 94 -33.86 8.77 0.89
N PRO A 95 -33.40 10.01 1.14
CA PRO A 95 -31.98 10.23 1.37
C PRO A 95 -31.62 9.47 2.65
N VAL A 96 -30.86 8.39 2.51
CA VAL A 96 -30.28 7.69 3.65
C VAL A 96 -29.16 8.58 4.18
N THR A 97 -29.52 9.58 4.99
CA THR A 97 -28.57 10.34 5.79
C THR A 97 -28.20 9.47 6.98
N LEU A 98 -27.22 8.58 6.80
CA LEU A 98 -26.61 7.92 7.94
C LEU A 98 -25.79 8.96 8.71
N ASP A 99 -26.13 9.13 9.98
CA ASP A 99 -25.54 10.09 10.88
C ASP A 99 -23.99 9.95 10.90
N SER A 100 -23.27 11.03 10.61
CA SER A 100 -21.80 11.06 10.55
C SER A 100 -21.11 10.81 11.90
N ARG A 101 -21.90 10.52 12.94
CA ARG A 101 -21.45 10.12 14.27
C ARG A 101 -21.51 8.61 14.52
N ALA A 102 -21.87 7.80 13.53
CA ALA A 102 -21.80 6.35 13.65
C ALA A 102 -20.33 5.91 13.88
N PRO A 103 -20.01 5.18 14.96
CA PRO A 103 -18.64 4.78 15.28
C PRO A 103 -18.02 3.95 14.14
N ALA A 104 -16.73 4.19 13.86
CA ALA A 104 -15.99 3.68 12.70
C ALA A 104 -15.96 2.14 12.55
N GLN A 105 -16.49 1.40 13.52
CA GLN A 105 -16.56 -0.06 13.53
C GLN A 105 -17.46 -0.64 12.42
N TYR A 106 -18.28 0.16 11.74
CA TYR A 106 -19.16 -0.29 10.66
C TYR A 106 -18.66 0.00 9.23
N VAL A 107 -17.54 0.72 9.06
CA VAL A 107 -17.07 1.15 7.73
C VAL A 107 -16.24 0.07 7.01
N SER A 108 -15.59 -0.83 7.75
CA SER A 108 -14.70 -1.85 7.19
C SER A 108 -15.42 -3.00 6.46
N ALA A 109 -16.67 -3.31 6.83
CA ALA A 109 -17.42 -4.43 6.25
C ALA A 109 -17.92 -4.16 4.81
N ARG A 110 -17.92 -2.91 4.34
CA ARG A 110 -18.39 -2.57 2.98
C ARG A 110 -17.28 -2.53 1.93
N ARG A 111 -16.00 -2.52 2.32
CA ARG A 111 -14.89 -2.54 1.34
C ARG A 111 -14.58 -3.93 0.80
N SER A 112 -15.01 -5.00 1.47
CA SER A 112 -14.75 -6.39 1.04
C SER A 112 -15.68 -6.90 -0.07
N VAL A 113 -16.83 -6.27 -0.31
CA VAL A 113 -17.79 -6.72 -1.35
C VAL A 113 -17.41 -6.19 -2.76
N GLY A 114 -16.57 -5.15 -2.84
CA GLY A 114 -16.14 -4.57 -4.12
C GLY A 114 -15.07 -5.35 -4.89
N LEU A 115 -14.32 -6.25 -4.22
CA LEU A 115 -13.17 -6.94 -4.84
C LEU A 115 -13.48 -8.35 -5.37
N ALA A 116 -14.67 -8.89 -5.14
CA ALA A 116 -15.03 -10.23 -5.63
C ALA A 116 -15.43 -10.30 -7.11
N ALA A 117 -15.58 -9.16 -7.80
CA ALA A 117 -16.08 -9.11 -9.18
C ALA A 117 -14.99 -9.09 -10.27
N VAL A 118 -13.69 -8.98 -9.94
CA VAL A 118 -12.63 -8.72 -10.95
C VAL A 118 -11.74 -9.94 -11.24
N ALA A 119 -11.87 -11.04 -10.50
CA ALA A 119 -10.97 -12.20 -10.64
C ALA A 119 -11.23 -13.12 -11.85
N ALA A 120 -12.27 -12.88 -12.67
CA ALA A 120 -12.68 -13.82 -13.72
C ALA A 120 -12.21 -13.50 -15.16
N VAL A 121 -11.50 -12.38 -15.41
CA VAL A 121 -11.19 -11.94 -16.79
C VAL A 121 -9.70 -12.09 -17.18
N GLY A 122 -8.82 -12.50 -16.26
CA GLY A 122 -7.37 -12.49 -16.47
C GLY A 122 -6.72 -13.74 -17.08
N CYS A 123 -7.46 -14.81 -17.41
CA CYS A 123 -6.85 -16.10 -17.79
C CYS A 123 -6.71 -16.39 -19.30
N LEU A 124 -6.96 -15.44 -20.21
CA LEU A 124 -6.85 -15.69 -21.66
C LEU A 124 -5.66 -15.02 -22.38
N ALA A 125 -4.78 -14.30 -21.67
CA ALA A 125 -3.65 -13.60 -22.30
C ALA A 125 -2.31 -14.36 -22.25
N ALA A 126 -2.23 -15.52 -21.59
CA ALA A 126 -0.96 -16.23 -21.37
C ALA A 126 -0.57 -17.25 -22.46
N VAL A 127 -1.42 -17.51 -23.48
CA VAL A 127 -1.16 -18.55 -24.49
C VAL A 127 -0.73 -17.99 -25.86
N ALA A 128 -0.76 -16.66 -26.06
CA ALA A 128 -0.46 -16.05 -27.36
C ALA A 128 0.97 -15.48 -27.52
N ALA A 129 1.88 -15.69 -26.56
CA ALA A 129 3.25 -15.16 -26.62
C ALA A 129 4.32 -16.20 -27.02
N ALA A 130 3.92 -17.40 -27.48
CA ALA A 130 4.86 -18.47 -27.85
C ALA A 130 5.31 -18.43 -29.33
N HIS A 131 4.88 -17.44 -30.13
CA HIS A 131 5.12 -17.44 -31.58
C HIS A 131 5.63 -16.09 -32.13
N VAL A 132 6.51 -15.39 -31.41
CA VAL A 132 7.21 -14.24 -32.02
C VAL A 132 8.52 -14.72 -32.64
N PRO A 133 8.66 -14.69 -33.98
CA PRO A 133 9.88 -15.09 -34.65
C PRO A 133 11.02 -14.12 -34.33
N LEU A 134 12.16 -14.70 -33.96
CA LEU A 134 13.41 -14.04 -33.68
C LEU A 134 13.90 -13.31 -34.95
N GLN A 135 13.74 -11.99 -35.03
CA GLN A 135 14.43 -11.18 -36.02
C GLN A 135 15.79 -10.78 -35.46
N SER A 136 16.83 -11.42 -35.95
CA SER A 136 18.23 -11.05 -35.72
C SER A 136 18.54 -9.74 -36.45
N THR A 137 18.44 -8.62 -35.74
CA THR A 137 18.98 -7.35 -36.20
C THR A 137 20.47 -7.26 -35.85
N THR A 138 21.29 -7.39 -36.88
CA THR A 138 22.72 -7.11 -36.93
C THR A 138 23.03 -5.72 -36.34
N PRO A 139 23.88 -5.58 -35.31
CA PRO A 139 24.33 -4.28 -34.85
C PRO A 139 25.37 -3.68 -35.80
N ALA A 140 25.09 -2.46 -36.27
CA ALA A 140 26.00 -1.63 -37.04
C ALA A 140 27.20 -1.16 -36.18
N PRO A 141 28.38 -0.92 -36.80
CA PRO A 141 29.60 -0.60 -36.07
C PRO A 141 29.57 0.78 -35.38
N SER A 142 29.90 0.72 -34.10
CA SER A 142 30.38 1.73 -33.17
C SER A 142 31.07 2.96 -33.76
N THR A 143 30.44 4.13 -33.63
CA THR A 143 31.12 5.42 -33.66
C THR A 143 31.62 5.73 -32.25
N GLU A 144 32.91 5.48 -32.06
CA GLU A 144 33.70 5.70 -30.87
C GLU A 144 33.72 7.19 -30.49
N ARG A 145 32.77 7.64 -29.66
CA ARG A 145 32.82 8.96 -29.03
C ARG A 145 33.71 8.88 -27.80
N ARG A 146 34.99 9.15 -28.00
CA ARG A 146 36.02 9.30 -26.97
C ARG A 146 35.62 10.42 -25.99
N VAL A 147 34.96 10.06 -24.89
CA VAL A 147 34.76 10.96 -23.75
C VAL A 147 36.06 11.01 -22.97
N VAL A 148 36.74 12.15 -23.03
CA VAL A 148 37.89 12.46 -22.17
C VAL A 148 37.34 12.61 -20.74
N VAL A 149 37.45 11.53 -19.95
CA VAL A 149 37.21 11.57 -18.51
C VAL A 149 38.38 12.32 -17.89
N ASN A 150 38.17 13.60 -17.60
CA ASN A 150 39.13 14.40 -16.87
C ASN A 150 39.06 14.00 -15.39
N HIS A 151 39.95 13.08 -14.97
CA HIS A 151 40.14 12.73 -13.57
C HIS A 151 40.81 13.90 -12.85
N GLN A 152 40.00 14.83 -12.35
CA GLN A 152 40.47 15.86 -11.43
C GLN A 152 40.49 15.26 -10.02
N THR A 153 41.68 14.82 -9.62
CA THR A 153 42.00 14.31 -8.28
C THR A 153 41.82 15.44 -7.27
N GLN A 154 40.67 15.46 -6.60
CA GLN A 154 40.42 16.39 -5.51
C GLN A 154 41.03 15.82 -4.21
N PRO A 155 41.98 16.51 -3.55
CA PRO A 155 42.56 16.05 -2.29
C PRO A 155 41.53 16.09 -1.15
N PRO A 156 41.59 15.16 -0.18
CA PRO A 156 40.68 15.16 0.96
C PRO A 156 41.00 16.35 1.88
N GLY A 157 40.14 17.37 1.86
CA GLY A 157 40.15 18.44 2.85
C GLY A 157 39.74 17.92 4.24
N PRO A 158 40.30 18.48 5.33
CA PRO A 158 39.96 18.07 6.69
C PRO A 158 38.47 18.36 6.99
N ARG A 159 37.68 17.30 7.17
CA ARG A 159 36.32 17.38 7.73
C ARG A 159 36.42 17.81 9.19
N MET A 160 36.13 19.08 9.46
CA MET A 160 35.79 19.54 10.81
C MET A 160 34.47 18.88 11.23
N MET A 161 34.52 17.98 12.21
CA MET A 161 33.33 17.47 12.88
C MET A 161 32.89 18.47 13.94
N SER A 162 31.86 19.25 13.63
CA SER A 162 31.18 20.11 14.58
C SER A 162 30.32 19.23 15.51
N PHE A 163 30.78 19.02 16.74
CA PHE A 163 29.96 18.43 17.80
C PHE A 163 29.06 19.53 18.38
N THR A 164 27.77 19.47 18.07
CA THR A 164 26.76 20.28 18.76
C THR A 164 26.52 19.65 20.14
N GLN A 165 27.08 20.26 21.17
CA GLN A 165 26.89 19.89 22.57
C GLN A 165 25.44 20.19 22.99
N VAL A 166 24.62 19.15 23.12
CA VAL A 166 23.27 19.25 23.70
C VAL A 166 23.41 19.25 25.22
N GLY A 167 23.08 20.37 25.86
CA GLY A 167 23.14 20.55 27.31
C GLY A 167 22.08 19.74 28.08
N PRO A 168 22.27 19.52 29.39
CA PRO A 168 21.37 18.72 30.22
C PRO A 168 20.03 19.42 30.48
N ILE A 169 18.95 18.66 30.30
CA ILE A 169 17.58 19.07 30.56
C ILE A 169 17.36 19.05 32.08
N SER A 170 17.18 20.23 32.66
CA SER A 170 16.93 20.44 34.08
C SER A 170 15.53 19.94 34.44
N ALA A 171 15.45 18.84 35.21
CA ALA A 171 14.22 18.31 35.74
C ALA A 171 13.71 19.19 36.90
N LYS A 172 12.59 19.89 36.68
CA LYS A 172 11.92 20.68 37.72
C LYS A 172 10.72 19.88 38.25
N ASN A 173 10.93 19.22 39.39
CA ASN A 173 9.87 18.73 40.26
C ASN A 173 8.93 19.89 40.66
N ARG A 174 7.63 19.63 40.68
CA ARG A 174 6.66 20.37 41.49
C ARG A 174 5.66 19.41 42.14
N PRO A 175 5.12 19.79 43.31
CA PRO A 175 4.68 18.92 44.40
C PRO A 175 3.37 18.19 44.13
#